data_AF-A0A1G2T5J7-F1
#
_entry.id   AF-A0A1G2T5J7-F1
#
_cell.length_a   1.000
_cell.length_b   1.000
_cell.length_c   1.000
_cell.angle_alpha   90.00
_cell.angle_beta   90.00
_cell.angle_gamma   90.00
#
_symmetry.space_group_name_H-M   'P 1'
#
loop_
_entity.id
_entity.type
_entity.pdbx_description
1 polymer ?
#
loop_
_entity_poly.entity_id
_entity_poly.type
_entity_poly.pdbx_seq_one_letter_code
_entity_poly.pdbx_strand_id
1 'polypeptide(L)'
;MKFFLAITMLGIIFGTSFASYGVLAQEATEYKLLQPIPLDGANSAPTDTTTAEPYIKGIFTLIIAIAGGLAVVRIIFGGIQYMSTDAFEGKSEAKTIIQNAIWGLLLAIGAWLILFTINPDLIKFDLTIPPPQ
;
A
#
# COMPACT_ATOMS: atom_id res chain seq x y z
N MET A 1 37.04 20.15 -15.98
CA MET A 1 36.64 19.11 -16.97
C MET A 1 36.23 17.78 -16.33
N LYS A 2 37.00 17.23 -15.37
CA LYS A 2 36.70 15.95 -14.69
C LYS A 2 35.38 15.93 -13.87
N PHE A 3 34.99 17.03 -13.23
CA PHE A 3 33.80 17.10 -12.38
C PHE A 3 32.47 17.17 -13.17
N PHE A 4 32.46 17.84 -14.32
CA PHE A 4 31.29 17.93 -15.20
C PHE A 4 30.97 16.57 -15.84
N LEU A 5 32.00 15.81 -16.19
CA LEU A 5 31.90 14.46 -16.76
C LEU A 5 31.34 13.45 -15.74
N ALA A 6 31.64 13.63 -14.45
CA ALA A 6 31.10 12.79 -13.37
C ALA A 6 29.60 13.00 -13.14
N ILE A 7 29.11 14.25 -13.23
CA ILE A 7 27.68 14.58 -13.06
C ILE A 7 26.84 14.02 -14.22
N THR A 8 27.35 14.09 -15.46
CA THR A 8 26.66 13.49 -16.61
C THR A 8 26.63 11.96 -16.54
N MET A 9 27.68 11.32 -16.01
CA MET A 9 27.71 9.86 -15.87
C MET A 9 26.75 9.37 -14.78
N LEU A 10 26.63 10.10 -13.65
CA LEU A 10 25.68 9.79 -12.58
C LEU A 10 24.22 9.93 -13.06
N GLY A 11 23.93 10.94 -13.88
CA GLY A 11 22.60 11.14 -14.49
C GLY A 11 22.20 10.02 -15.46
N ILE A 12 23.15 9.48 -16.21
CA ILE A 12 22.92 8.33 -17.12
C ILE A 12 22.67 7.04 -16.31
N ILE A 13 23.43 6.81 -15.23
CA ILE A 13 23.24 5.64 -14.36
C ILE A 13 21.83 5.66 -13.74
N PHE A 14 21.39 6.81 -13.23
CA PHE A 14 20.04 6.96 -12.67
C PHE A 14 18.95 6.81 -13.74
N GLY A 15 19.17 7.35 -14.95
CA GLY A 15 18.23 7.23 -16.08
C GLY A 15 18.07 5.79 -16.59
N THR A 16 19.13 4.98 -16.59
CA THR A 16 19.06 3.57 -17.03
C THR A 16 18.44 2.62 -16.01
N SER A 17 18.35 3.03 -14.73
CA SER A 17 17.59 2.27 -13.72
C SER A 17 16.07 2.40 -13.88
N PHE A 18 15.59 3.35 -14.70
CA PHE A 18 14.18 3.46 -15.11
C PHE A 18 13.90 2.80 -16.46
N ALA A 19 14.83 2.04 -17.03
CA ALA A 19 14.53 1.20 -18.18
C ALA A 19 13.64 0.05 -17.72
N SER A 20 12.43 0.00 -18.28
CA SER A 20 11.47 -1.09 -18.12
C SER A 20 12.17 -2.43 -18.38
N TYR A 21 12.35 -3.22 -17.32
CA TYR A 21 12.70 -4.62 -17.44
C TYR A 21 11.49 -5.34 -18.02
N GLY A 22 11.61 -5.84 -19.24
CA GLY A 22 10.61 -6.73 -19.83
C GLY A 22 10.49 -7.98 -18.95
N VAL A 23 9.34 -8.12 -18.29
CA VAL A 23 8.98 -9.31 -17.53
C VAL A 23 8.75 -10.45 -18.53
N LEU A 24 9.55 -11.52 -18.43
CA LEU A 24 9.24 -12.78 -19.10
C LEU A 24 8.02 -13.40 -18.40
N ALA A 25 6.90 -13.46 -19.11
CA ALA A 25 5.62 -13.92 -18.61
C ALA A 25 5.72 -15.40 -18.18
N GLN A 26 5.51 -15.64 -16.88
CA GLN A 26 5.31 -16.96 -16.32
C GLN A 26 3.81 -17.24 -16.25
N GLU A 27 3.40 -18.41 -16.75
CA GLU A 27 2.02 -18.89 -16.77
C GLU A 27 1.40 -18.82 -15.36
N ALA A 28 0.22 -18.19 -15.24
CA ALA A 28 -0.45 -18.01 -13.97
C ALA A 28 -0.97 -19.36 -13.45
N THR A 29 -0.18 -20.01 -12.59
CA THR A 29 -0.60 -21.24 -11.90
C THR A 29 -1.72 -20.92 -10.92
N GLU A 30 -2.90 -21.50 -11.16
CA GLU A 30 -4.03 -21.44 -10.23
C GLU A 30 -3.62 -22.07 -8.89
N TYR A 31 -3.75 -21.32 -7.79
CA TYR A 31 -3.31 -21.74 -6.46
C TYR A 31 -4.51 -21.87 -5.51
N LYS A 32 -4.61 -23.02 -4.83
CA LYS A 32 -5.61 -23.24 -3.78
C LYS A 32 -5.14 -22.60 -2.47
N LEU A 33 -5.91 -21.65 -1.97
CA LEU A 33 -5.58 -20.95 -0.72
C LEU A 33 -5.73 -21.87 0.48
N LEU A 34 -4.75 -21.81 1.39
CA LEU A 34 -4.82 -22.48 2.70
C LEU A 34 -5.80 -21.77 3.65
N GLN A 35 -6.03 -20.47 3.41
CA GLN A 35 -7.00 -19.66 4.11
C GLN A 35 -7.79 -18.85 3.08
N PRO A 36 -9.09 -19.13 2.90
CA PRO A 36 -9.95 -18.34 2.04
C PRO A 36 -10.04 -16.92 2.60
N ILE A 37 -9.69 -15.94 1.77
CA ILE A 37 -9.74 -14.53 2.14
C ILE A 37 -10.62 -13.76 1.15
N PRO A 38 -11.30 -12.70 1.59
CA PRO A 38 -12.07 -11.85 0.70
C PRO A 38 -11.12 -10.99 -0.13
N LEU A 39 -10.96 -11.33 -1.41
CA LEU A 39 -10.04 -10.66 -2.34
C LEU A 39 -10.57 -9.31 -2.87
N ASP A 40 -11.89 -9.12 -2.86
CA ASP A 40 -12.57 -7.94 -3.42
C ASP A 40 -13.28 -7.10 -2.35
N GLY A 41 -12.75 -7.10 -1.12
CA GLY A 41 -13.26 -6.31 0.00
C GLY A 41 -14.19 -7.06 0.94
N ALA A 42 -14.55 -6.42 2.06
CA ALA A 42 -15.18 -7.07 3.22
C ALA A 42 -16.55 -7.73 2.96
N ASN A 43 -17.21 -7.42 1.83
CA ASN A 43 -18.53 -7.97 1.46
C ASN A 43 -18.45 -9.10 0.42
N SER A 44 -17.24 -9.45 -0.03
CA SER A 44 -17.04 -10.44 -1.08
C SER A 44 -16.86 -11.83 -0.49
N ALA A 45 -17.43 -12.85 -1.13
CA ALA A 45 -17.33 -14.23 -0.65
C ALA A 45 -15.85 -14.67 -0.60
N PRO A 46 -15.43 -15.39 0.46
CA PRO A 46 -14.08 -15.95 0.51
C PRO A 46 -13.84 -16.84 -0.70
N THR A 47 -12.76 -16.58 -1.43
CA THR A 47 -12.42 -17.35 -2.64
C THR A 47 -11.40 -18.42 -2.29
N ASP A 48 -11.62 -19.66 -2.72
CA ASP A 48 -10.78 -20.82 -2.36
C ASP A 48 -9.61 -21.05 -3.34
N THR A 49 -9.74 -20.57 -4.58
CA THR A 49 -8.69 -20.66 -5.61
C THR A 49 -8.42 -19.29 -6.23
N THR A 50 -7.15 -18.95 -6.40
CA THR A 50 -6.77 -17.64 -6.93
C THR A 50 -5.39 -17.68 -7.58
N THR A 51 -5.14 -16.76 -8.50
CA THR A 51 -3.79 -16.45 -9.00
C THR A 51 -3.09 -15.47 -8.04
N ALA A 52 -1.80 -15.21 -8.26
CA ALA A 52 -1.02 -14.29 -7.42
C ALA A 52 -1.55 -12.84 -7.47
N GLU A 53 -2.06 -12.45 -8.63
CA GLU A 53 -2.54 -11.12 -8.97
C GLU A 53 -3.65 -10.58 -8.03
N PRO A 54 -4.83 -11.21 -7.93
CA PRO A 54 -5.88 -10.69 -7.07
C PRO A 54 -5.61 -11.01 -5.59
N TYR A 55 -4.75 -11.98 -5.27
CA TYR A 55 -4.31 -12.26 -3.89
C TYR A 55 -3.50 -11.11 -3.30
N ILE A 56 -2.51 -10.60 -4.05
CA ILE A 56 -1.68 -9.45 -3.61
C ILE A 56 -2.54 -8.19 -3.47
N LYS A 57 -3.45 -7.93 -4.43
CA LYS A 57 -4.40 -6.83 -4.37
C LYS A 57 -5.32 -6.92 -3.13
N GLY A 58 -5.83 -8.11 -2.85
CA GLY A 58 -6.68 -8.39 -1.69
C GLY A 58 -5.96 -8.12 -0.36
N ILE A 59 -4.73 -8.62 -0.21
CA ILE A 59 -3.90 -8.37 0.97
C ILE A 59 -3.60 -6.88 1.15
N PHE A 60 -3.27 -6.16 0.09
CA PHE A 60 -2.99 -4.73 0.18
C PHE A 60 -4.21 -3.94 0.66
N THR A 61 -5.38 -4.28 0.13
CA THR A 61 -6.67 -3.70 0.54
C THR A 61 -7.00 -4.03 1.99
N LEU A 62 -6.75 -5.27 2.42
CA LEU A 62 -6.95 -5.70 3.80
C LEU A 62 -6.05 -4.95 4.79
N ILE A 63 -4.77 -4.74 4.46
CA ILE A 63 -3.84 -3.99 5.30
C ILE A 63 -4.32 -2.54 5.47
N ILE A 64 -4.78 -1.89 4.40
CA ILE A 64 -5.34 -0.52 4.46
C ILE A 64 -6.60 -0.49 5.33
N ALA A 65 -7.49 -1.49 5.21
CA ALA A 65 -8.69 -1.58 6.03
C ALA A 65 -8.35 -1.74 7.53
N ILE A 66 -7.38 -2.59 7.87
CA ILE A 66 -6.91 -2.78 9.25
C ILE A 66 -6.26 -1.49 9.76
N ALA A 67 -5.43 -0.82 8.94
CA ALA A 67 -4.80 0.45 9.31
C ALA A 67 -5.85 1.53 9.60
N GLY A 68 -6.90 1.63 8.78
CA GLY A 68 -8.05 2.52 9.01
C GLY A 68 -8.76 2.22 10.33
N GLY A 69 -9.06 0.95 10.61
CA GLY A 69 -9.69 0.54 11.86
C GLY A 69 -8.85 0.88 13.09
N LEU A 70 -7.55 0.60 13.05
CA LEU A 70 -6.61 0.92 14.14
C LEU A 70 -6.46 2.43 14.34
N ALA A 71 -6.45 3.22 13.27
CA ALA A 71 -6.41 4.67 13.36
C ALA A 71 -7.63 5.23 14.10
N VAL A 72 -8.84 4.74 13.79
CA VAL A 72 -10.07 5.13 14.48
C VAL A 72 -9.98 4.81 15.98
N VAL A 73 -9.54 3.61 16.34
CA VAL A 73 -9.37 3.22 17.76
C VAL A 73 -8.41 4.17 18.47
N ARG A 74 -7.24 4.46 17.89
CA ARG A 74 -6.26 5.38 18.48
C ARG A 74 -6.80 6.81 18.61
N ILE A 75 -7.57 7.29 17.64
CA ILE A 75 -8.21 8.61 17.69
C ILE A 75 -9.22 8.66 18.83
N ILE A 76 -10.04 7.62 19.02
CA ILE A 76 -11.00 7.54 20.14
C ILE A 76 -10.27 7.59 21.48
N PHE A 77 -9.21 6.80 21.66
CA PHE A 77 -8.41 6.81 22.89
C PHE A 77 -7.80 8.19 23.17
N GLY A 78 -7.20 8.83 22.16
CA GLY A 78 -6.68 10.19 22.29
C GLY A 78 -7.77 11.23 22.58
N GLY A 79 -8.96 11.08 21.97
CA GLY A 79 -10.11 11.95 22.20
C GLY A 79 -10.64 11.86 23.63
N ILE A 80 -10.77 10.64 24.17
CA ILE A 80 -11.15 10.41 25.57
C ILE A 80 -10.11 11.03 26.49
N GLN A 81 -8.81 10.80 26.24
CA GLN A 81 -7.75 11.35 27.07
C GLN A 81 -7.73 12.89 27.05
N TYR A 82 -8.02 13.51 25.91
CA TYR A 82 -8.10 14.97 25.79
C TYR A 82 -9.25 15.57 26.63
N MET A 83 -10.41 14.90 26.66
CA MET A 83 -11.58 15.35 27.42
C MET A 83 -11.45 15.09 28.93
N SER A 84 -10.83 13.98 29.31
CA SER A 84 -10.74 13.56 30.72
C SER A 84 -9.57 14.17 31.49
N THR A 85 -8.65 14.88 30.82
CA THR A 85 -7.47 15.48 31.47
C THR A 85 -7.57 17.00 31.52
N ASP A 86 -7.40 17.57 32.71
CA ASP A 86 -7.29 19.03 32.92
C ASP A 86 -5.85 19.53 32.89
N ALA A 87 -4.88 18.62 32.98
CA ALA A 87 -3.46 18.95 32.89
C ALA A 87 -3.08 19.33 31.45
N PHE A 88 -2.37 20.46 31.30
CA PHE A 88 -1.84 20.92 30.01
C PHE A 88 -0.98 19.85 29.32
N GLU A 89 -0.20 19.10 30.10
CA GLU A 89 0.65 18.02 29.60
C GLU A 89 -0.17 16.86 29.03
N GLY A 90 -1.22 16.40 29.73
CA GLY A 90 -2.10 15.35 29.26
C GLY A 90 -2.88 15.73 27.99
N LYS A 91 -3.26 17.00 27.85
CA LYS A 91 -3.90 17.51 26.61
C LYS A 91 -2.93 17.53 25.44
N SER A 92 -1.66 17.88 25.69
CA SER A 92 -0.61 17.86 24.68
C SER A 92 -0.31 16.43 24.21
N GLU A 93 -0.20 15.49 25.14
CA GLU A 93 0.01 14.08 24.83
C GLU A 93 -1.14 13.49 24.01
N ALA A 94 -2.39 13.76 24.41
CA ALA A 94 -3.58 13.34 23.68
C ALA A 94 -3.58 13.85 22.23
N LYS A 95 -3.17 15.10 22.02
CA LYS A 95 -3.06 15.70 20.68
C LYS A 95 -1.98 15.00 19.85
N THR A 96 -0.85 14.65 20.45
CA THR A 96 0.22 13.88 19.80
C THR A 96 -0.27 12.49 19.37
N ILE A 97 -1.03 11.81 20.23
CA ILE A 97 -1.62 10.49 19.88
C ILE A 97 -2.52 10.60 18.65
N ILE A 98 -3.41 11.61 18.61
CA ILE A 98 -4.30 11.83 17.48
C ILE A 98 -3.50 12.19 16.22
N GLN A 99 -2.50 13.08 16.33
CA GLN A 99 -1.65 13.44 15.20
C GLN A 99 -0.89 12.24 14.64
N ASN A 100 -0.33 11.39 15.50
CA ASN A 100 0.38 10.19 15.08
C ASN A 100 -0.55 9.21 14.36
N ALA A 101 -1.79 9.05 14.84
CA ALA A 101 -2.80 8.23 14.16
C ALA A 101 -3.16 8.79 12.77
N ILE A 102 -3.31 10.10 12.64
CA ILE A 102 -3.58 10.77 11.36
C ILE A 102 -2.39 10.60 10.41
N TRP A 103 -1.16 10.82 10.88
CA TRP A 103 0.04 10.64 10.08
C TRP A 103 0.21 9.19 9.61
N GLY A 104 -0.05 8.21 10.48
CA GLY A 104 -0.01 6.79 10.11
C GLY A 104 -1.03 6.44 9.03
N LEU A 105 -2.26 6.93 9.16
CA LEU A 105 -3.30 6.73 8.15
C LEU A 105 -2.96 7.43 6.83
N LEU A 106 -2.45 8.66 6.91
CA LEU A 106 -2.03 9.42 5.73
C LEU A 106 -0.85 8.77 5.02
N LEU A 107 0.05 8.11 5.75
CA LEU A 107 1.14 7.32 5.17
C LEU A 107 0.59 6.08 4.44
N ALA A 108 -0.36 5.37 5.04
CA ALA A 108 -1.00 4.20 4.41
C ALA A 108 -1.74 4.57 3.12
N ILE A 109 -2.54 5.64 3.16
CA ILE A 109 -3.25 6.16 1.97
C ILE A 109 -2.25 6.75 0.97
N GLY A 110 -1.21 7.43 1.44
CA GLY A 110 -0.14 7.98 0.60
C GLY A 110 0.61 6.90 -0.16
N ALA A 111 0.92 5.77 0.47
CA ALA A 111 1.53 4.62 -0.20
C ALA A 111 0.61 4.07 -1.32
N TRP A 112 -0.68 3.96 -1.05
CA TRP A 112 -1.66 3.57 -2.07
C TRP A 112 -1.77 4.60 -3.20
N LEU A 113 -1.77 5.89 -2.88
CA LEU A 113 -1.86 6.99 -3.84
C LEU A 113 -0.63 7.09 -4.73
N ILE A 114 0.58 6.87 -4.17
CA ILE A 114 1.82 6.80 -4.94
C ILE A 114 1.78 5.64 -5.92
N LEU A 115 1.32 4.46 -5.47
CA LEU A 115 1.17 3.29 -6.35
C LEU A 115 0.19 3.59 -7.49
N PHE A 116 -0.93 4.25 -7.18
CA PHE A 116 -1.94 4.70 -8.16
C PHE A 116 -1.41 5.75 -9.13
N THR A 117 -0.58 6.67 -8.65
CA THR A 117 -0.03 7.77 -9.45
C THR A 117 1.08 7.30 -10.38
N ILE A 118 1.95 6.38 -9.93
CA ILE A 118 3.04 5.85 -10.76
C ILE A 118 2.48 4.96 -11.86
N ASN A 119 1.61 4.01 -11.51
CA ASN A 119 0.93 3.19 -12.49
C ASN A 119 -0.33 2.54 -11.87
N PRO A 120 -1.54 2.90 -12.32
CA PRO A 120 -2.77 2.29 -11.83
C PRO A 120 -2.85 0.78 -12.14
N ASP A 121 -2.05 0.27 -13.08
CA ASP A 121 -1.94 -1.15 -13.44
C ASP A 121 -1.14 -1.96 -12.41
N LEU A 122 -0.41 -1.32 -11.48
CA LEU A 122 0.13 -1.98 -10.28
C LEU A 122 -0.94 -2.27 -9.22
N ILE A 123 -2.17 -1.86 -9.50
CA ILE A 123 -3.36 -2.08 -8.68
C ILE A 123 -4.43 -2.80 -9.51
N LYS A 124 -4.43 -2.57 -10.83
CA LYS A 124 -5.08 -3.38 -11.86
C LYS A 124 -4.04 -4.28 -12.52
N PHE A 125 -3.63 -5.27 -11.77
CA PHE A 125 -3.01 -6.43 -12.34
C PHE A 125 -4.09 -7.07 -13.25
N ASP A 126 -3.87 -7.03 -14.57
CA ASP A 126 -4.64 -7.75 -15.58
C ASP A 126 -3.68 -8.59 -16.42
N LEU A 127 -3.51 -9.87 -16.06
CA LEU A 127 -2.67 -10.84 -16.78
C LEU A 127 -3.49 -11.65 -17.81
N THR A 128 -4.45 -11.03 -18.49
CA THR A 128 -5.18 -11.67 -19.60
C THR A 128 -4.26 -11.81 -20.82
N ILE A 129 -3.65 -13.00 -20.99
CA ILE A 129 -2.88 -13.32 -22.19
C ILE A 129 -3.83 -13.85 -23.27
N PRO A 130 -3.91 -13.21 -24.45
CA PRO A 130 -4.73 -13.70 -25.56
C PRO A 130 -4.22 -15.07 -26.02
N PRO A 131 -5.12 -16.00 -26.38
CA PRO A 131 -4.74 -17.34 -26.81
C PRO A 131 -3.80 -17.28 -28.03
N PRO A 132 -2.76 -18.13 -28.07
CA PRO A 132 -1.86 -18.21 -29.22
C PRO A 132 -2.65 -18.62 -30.47
N GLN A 133 -2.44 -17.88 -31.56
CA GLN A 133 -2.81 -18.30 -32.92
C GLN A 133 -1.80 -19.35 -33.39
#